data_AF-A0A7V4U3G9-F1
#
_entry.id   AF-A0A7V4U3G9-F1
#
_cell.length_a   1.000
_cell.length_b   1.000
_cell.length_c   1.000
_cell.angle_alpha   90.00
_cell.angle_beta   90.00
_cell.angle_gamma   90.00
#
_symmetry.space_group_name_H-M   'P 1'
#
loop_
_entity.id
_entity.type
_entity.pdbx_description
1 polymer ?
#
loop_
_entity_poly.entity_id
_entity_poly.type
_entity_poly.pdbx_seq_one_letter_code
_entity_poly.pdbx_strand_id
1 'polypeptide(L)'
;MKNASFITFFVFLFFAVGILPAQKGINKQATYKTVQKHLYQNETKLYAIGTGHEKTNAMFLEVNDKNIIIRSGSVEKQIALPEYFIGLYPSRGGAYFAVAELIPQEKYRPSDKHLRIDVYSSEGDGLYTVQRLHHYDDPVPQIIVSDNGGTLILGRSAEGRLLFYSAEGQLAGEAVLFGDGEYDLERWLKMAISLDGNRLAVCAGKRGASPMDSDAPHPSAEPYLFLFDGQGVKQWQKRLAKDTPQNVAFSPDGRSIFTAGFSAYQDGRIEKMTRLFRDNGAVVQSWPVLFRTADFSPATGNALLADRSNVYVIDTGSGQMTAKKPFPPEQGLINAVRFNTTGDRILVLTAVNRFDEGRFIFKQPALHILTPEGTTVQTLPFPDETFLEPALQIDNDRVFIGFTHHLYKIEKTR
;
A
#
# COMPACT_ATOMS: atom_id res chain seq x y z
N MET A 1 -57.38 -14.42 50.34
CA MET A 1 -56.81 -13.25 49.63
C MET A 1 -55.82 -13.77 48.61
N LYS A 2 -56.00 -13.37 47.34
CA LYS A 2 -55.21 -13.77 46.17
C LYS A 2 -53.85 -13.07 46.15
N ASN A 3 -52.84 -13.70 45.56
CA ASN A 3 -51.83 -13.15 44.63
C ASN A 3 -50.74 -14.22 44.40
N ALA A 4 -50.73 -14.94 43.28
CA ALA A 4 -50.32 -14.56 41.92
C ALA A 4 -48.86 -14.98 41.66
N SER A 5 -48.70 -16.19 41.13
CA SER A 5 -47.44 -16.73 40.61
C SER A 5 -47.15 -16.12 39.23
N PHE A 6 -46.01 -15.45 39.10
CA PHE A 6 -45.48 -14.98 37.81
C PHE A 6 -44.69 -16.13 37.16
N ILE A 7 -45.20 -16.66 36.05
CA ILE A 7 -44.49 -17.61 35.19
C ILE A 7 -43.84 -16.81 34.06
N THR A 8 -42.52 -16.73 34.05
CA THR A 8 -41.73 -16.12 32.97
C THR A 8 -41.60 -17.11 31.82
N PHE A 9 -42.28 -16.84 30.70
CA PHE A 9 -42.14 -17.59 29.46
C PHE A 9 -40.91 -17.09 28.69
N PHE A 10 -39.86 -17.91 28.58
CA PHE A 10 -38.74 -17.66 27.68
C PHE A 10 -39.10 -18.21 26.28
N VAL A 11 -39.36 -17.31 25.34
CA VAL A 11 -39.53 -17.66 23.92
C VAL A 11 -38.14 -17.66 23.28
N PHE A 12 -37.60 -18.85 22.99
CA PHE A 12 -36.46 -19.00 22.09
C PHE A 12 -36.92 -18.83 20.65
N LEU A 13 -36.70 -17.65 20.07
CA LEU A 13 -36.79 -17.46 18.62
C LEU A 13 -35.54 -18.10 17.98
N PHE A 14 -35.72 -19.27 17.36
CA PHE A 14 -34.75 -19.82 16.43
C PHE A 14 -34.71 -18.92 15.18
N PHE A 15 -33.69 -18.06 15.07
CA PHE A 15 -33.34 -17.47 13.78
C PHE A 15 -32.77 -18.58 12.90
N ALA A 16 -33.56 -19.01 11.92
CA ALA A 16 -33.06 -19.81 10.81
C ALA A 16 -31.98 -18.98 10.10
N VAL A 17 -30.72 -19.36 10.29
CA VAL A 17 -29.58 -18.84 9.53
C VAL A 17 -29.78 -19.30 8.08
N GLY A 18 -30.46 -18.48 7.29
CA GLY A 18 -30.55 -18.66 5.85
C GLY A 18 -29.14 -18.58 5.28
N ILE A 19 -28.65 -19.71 4.76
CA ILE A 19 -27.42 -19.74 3.97
C ILE A 19 -27.64 -18.78 2.80
N LEU A 20 -26.92 -17.66 2.80
CA LEU A 20 -26.98 -16.67 1.73
C LEU A 20 -26.68 -17.36 0.39
N PRO A 21 -27.54 -17.23 -0.63
CA PRO A 21 -27.39 -17.89 -1.94
C PRO A 21 -26.08 -17.58 -2.68
N ALA A 22 -25.28 -16.62 -2.21
CA ALA A 22 -24.03 -16.18 -2.83
C ALA A 22 -22.88 -17.20 -2.77
N GLN A 23 -23.00 -18.32 -2.03
CA GLN A 23 -21.95 -19.36 -1.99
C GLN A 23 -22.09 -20.48 -3.05
N LYS A 24 -23.19 -20.50 -3.83
CA LYS A 24 -23.40 -21.52 -4.87
C LYS A 24 -22.68 -21.12 -6.17
N GLY A 25 -21.40 -21.49 -6.26
CA GLY A 25 -20.70 -21.53 -7.56
C GLY A 25 -19.29 -20.98 -7.61
N ILE A 26 -18.51 -21.02 -6.51
CA ILE A 26 -17.06 -20.79 -6.64
C ILE A 26 -16.52 -21.94 -7.51
N ASN A 27 -16.26 -21.65 -8.79
CA ASN A 27 -15.65 -22.60 -9.71
C ASN A 27 -14.23 -22.88 -9.19
N LYS A 28 -14.07 -23.98 -8.44
CA LYS A 28 -12.79 -24.40 -7.85
C LYS A 28 -11.71 -24.69 -8.91
N GLN A 29 -12.09 -24.79 -10.19
CA GLN A 29 -11.20 -25.15 -11.28
C GLN A 29 -10.71 -23.98 -12.13
N ALA A 30 -11.12 -22.73 -11.85
CA ALA A 30 -10.63 -21.61 -12.65
C ALA A 30 -9.10 -21.50 -12.53
N THR A 31 -8.44 -21.66 -13.68
CA THR A 31 -6.98 -21.56 -13.85
C THR A 31 -6.66 -20.26 -14.57
N TYR A 32 -5.40 -19.87 -14.59
CA TYR A 32 -4.91 -18.67 -15.25
C TYR A 32 -3.84 -19.05 -16.26
N LYS A 33 -3.86 -18.42 -17.43
CA LYS A 33 -2.89 -18.68 -18.50
C LYS A 33 -2.31 -17.37 -19.02
N THR A 34 -1.03 -17.38 -19.30
CA THR A 34 -0.37 -16.28 -20.03
C THR A 34 -0.96 -16.22 -21.43
N VAL A 35 -1.62 -15.11 -21.75
CA VAL A 35 -2.20 -14.87 -23.08
C VAL A 35 -1.35 -13.93 -23.92
N GLN A 36 -0.53 -13.10 -23.27
CA GLN A 36 0.35 -12.15 -23.95
C GLN A 36 1.62 -11.98 -23.14
N LYS A 37 2.74 -11.96 -23.86
CA LYS A 37 4.06 -11.59 -23.36
C LYS A 37 4.59 -10.48 -24.26
N HIS A 38 4.77 -9.30 -23.70
CA HIS A 38 5.38 -8.18 -24.41
C HIS A 38 6.85 -8.07 -23.99
N LEU A 39 7.77 -7.99 -24.95
CA LEU A 39 9.21 -7.84 -24.74
C LEU A 39 9.60 -6.38 -24.95
N TYR A 40 10.25 -5.79 -23.96
CA TYR A 40 10.82 -4.45 -24.05
C TYR A 40 12.29 -4.51 -24.47
N GLN A 41 12.67 -3.63 -25.40
CA GLN A 41 14.06 -3.53 -25.87
C GLN A 41 14.98 -2.91 -24.81
N ASN A 42 14.44 -2.01 -23.99
CA ASN A 42 15.17 -1.35 -22.92
C ASN A 42 14.80 -1.97 -21.56
N GLU A 43 15.72 -1.89 -20.61
CA GLU A 43 15.44 -2.22 -19.21
C GLU A 43 14.35 -1.28 -18.67
N THR A 44 13.25 -1.88 -18.22
CA THR A 44 12.24 -1.20 -17.41
C THR A 44 12.67 -1.24 -15.95
N LYS A 45 12.83 -0.06 -15.35
CA LYS A 45 13.22 0.12 -13.96
C LYS A 45 12.03 0.02 -13.01
N LEU A 46 10.87 0.48 -13.47
CA LEU A 46 9.67 0.56 -12.66
C LEU A 46 8.43 0.38 -13.53
N TYR A 47 7.43 -0.30 -12.98
CA TYR A 47 6.06 -0.22 -13.47
C TYR A 47 5.14 0.29 -12.38
N ALA A 48 4.15 1.06 -12.79
CA ALA A 48 3.01 1.41 -11.97
C ALA A 48 1.74 1.11 -12.77
N ILE A 49 0.76 0.47 -12.13
CA ILE A 49 -0.48 0.11 -12.81
C ILE A 49 -1.64 0.57 -11.93
N GLY A 50 -2.46 1.47 -12.49
CA GLY A 50 -3.66 1.96 -11.85
C GLY A 50 -4.77 0.92 -11.86
N THR A 51 -5.54 0.81 -10.77
CA THR A 51 -6.79 0.04 -10.76
C THR A 51 -7.84 0.85 -11.49
N GLY A 52 -7.86 0.83 -12.83
CA GLY A 52 -8.84 1.58 -13.63
C GLY A 52 -10.24 1.47 -13.01
N HIS A 53 -10.92 2.60 -12.81
CA HIS A 53 -12.32 2.57 -12.40
C HIS A 53 -13.15 1.95 -13.54
N GLU A 54 -14.34 1.40 -13.25
CA GLU A 54 -15.22 0.74 -14.23
C GLU A 54 -15.48 1.53 -15.55
N LYS A 55 -15.14 2.83 -15.58
CA LYS A 55 -15.29 3.73 -16.72
C LYS A 55 -13.98 4.08 -17.44
N THR A 56 -12.82 3.77 -16.88
CA THR A 56 -11.51 4.10 -17.45
C THR A 56 -10.69 2.83 -17.68
N ASN A 57 -9.98 2.77 -18.80
CA ASN A 57 -9.03 1.70 -19.02
C ASN A 57 -7.95 1.77 -17.92
N ALA A 58 -7.46 0.61 -17.48
CA ALA A 58 -6.34 0.57 -16.55
C ALA A 58 -5.16 1.36 -17.12
N MET A 59 -4.66 2.32 -16.34
CA MET A 59 -3.47 3.06 -16.67
C MET A 59 -2.25 2.19 -16.40
N PHE A 60 -1.38 2.05 -17.39
CA PHE A 60 -0.11 1.36 -17.27
C PHE A 60 1.04 2.34 -17.49
N LEU A 61 1.92 2.45 -16.50
CA LEU A 61 3.09 3.30 -16.53
C LEU A 61 4.34 2.42 -16.52
N GLU A 62 5.26 2.69 -17.42
CA GLU A 62 6.57 2.04 -17.56
C GLU A 62 7.65 3.12 -17.50
N VAL A 63 8.68 2.91 -16.68
CA VAL A 63 9.84 3.81 -16.62
C VAL A 63 11.06 3.08 -17.13
N ASN A 64 11.67 3.58 -18.20
CA ASN A 64 12.97 3.14 -18.70
C ASN A 64 14.02 4.24 -18.52
N ASP A 65 15.22 4.08 -19.11
CA ASP A 65 16.31 5.05 -18.94
C ASP A 65 16.03 6.47 -19.43
N LYS A 66 15.07 6.63 -20.36
CA LYS A 66 14.87 7.90 -21.07
C LYS A 66 13.46 8.44 -20.97
N ASN A 67 12.47 7.57 -20.75
CA ASN A 67 11.08 7.92 -20.86
C ASN A 67 10.23 7.26 -19.77
N ILE A 68 9.11 7.93 -19.50
CA ILE A 68 7.93 7.37 -18.87
C ILE A 68 6.94 7.08 -20.00
N ILE A 69 6.62 5.81 -20.21
CA ILE A 69 5.64 5.36 -21.21
C ILE A 69 4.31 5.12 -20.50
N ILE A 70 3.27 5.74 -21.03
CA ILE A 70 1.91 5.75 -20.47
C ILE A 70 1.02 5.02 -21.47
N ARG A 71 0.34 3.98 -21.03
CA ARG A 71 -0.62 3.23 -21.85
C ARG A 71 -1.97 3.23 -21.16
N SER A 72 -2.98 3.78 -21.83
CA SER A 72 -4.36 3.81 -21.36
C SER A 72 -5.27 3.41 -22.51
N GLY A 73 -5.78 2.19 -22.47
CA GLY A 73 -6.55 1.62 -23.58
C GLY A 73 -5.73 1.51 -24.86
N SER A 74 -6.15 2.21 -25.91
CA SER A 74 -5.42 2.28 -27.19
C SER A 74 -4.44 3.45 -27.29
N VAL A 75 -4.38 4.31 -26.27
CA VAL A 75 -3.50 5.48 -26.26
C VAL A 75 -2.17 5.09 -25.65
N GLU A 76 -1.08 5.35 -26.37
CA GLU A 76 0.28 5.34 -25.84
C GLU A 76 0.86 6.76 -25.92
N LYS A 77 1.35 7.27 -24.79
CA LYS A 77 2.04 8.55 -24.69
C LYS A 77 3.40 8.35 -24.04
N GLN A 78 4.39 9.13 -24.46
CA GLN A 78 5.73 9.10 -23.88
C GLN A 78 6.07 10.48 -23.34
N ILE A 79 6.61 10.52 -22.12
CA ILE A 79 7.12 11.71 -21.47
C ILE A 79 8.61 11.47 -21.22
N ALA A 80 9.46 12.47 -21.47
CA ALA A 80 10.88 12.37 -21.15
C ALA A 80 11.07 12.15 -19.64
N LEU A 81 11.95 11.21 -19.28
CA LEU A 81 12.33 10.99 -17.89
C LEU A 81 13.16 12.19 -17.42
N PRO A 82 12.80 12.85 -16.31
CA PRO A 82 13.60 13.95 -15.78
C PRO A 82 15.01 13.47 -15.38
N GLU A 83 16.02 14.34 -15.58
CA GLU A 83 17.43 14.00 -15.31
C GLU A 83 17.66 13.55 -13.87
N TYR A 84 16.97 14.18 -12.92
CA TYR A 84 17.09 13.91 -11.49
C TYR A 84 15.87 13.15 -10.92
N PHE A 85 15.29 12.26 -11.73
CA PHE A 85 14.14 11.44 -11.35
C PHE A 85 14.41 10.66 -10.05
N ILE A 86 13.47 10.76 -9.11
CA ILE A 86 13.51 10.02 -7.84
C ILE A 86 12.31 9.09 -7.63
N GLY A 87 11.21 9.28 -8.35
CA GLY A 87 10.04 8.42 -8.16
C GLY A 87 8.84 8.76 -9.03
N LEU A 88 8.00 7.74 -9.20
CA LEU A 88 6.71 7.77 -9.87
C LEU A 88 5.64 7.32 -8.88
N TYR A 89 4.58 8.11 -8.72
CA TYR A 89 3.57 7.91 -7.68
C TYR A 89 2.17 7.88 -8.32
N PRO A 90 1.67 6.70 -8.71
CA PRO A 90 0.30 6.59 -9.19
C PRO A 90 -0.70 6.86 -8.05
N SER A 91 -1.80 7.51 -8.40
CA SER A 91 -3.00 7.49 -7.57
C SER A 91 -3.55 6.08 -7.45
N ARG A 92 -4.34 5.82 -6.40
CA ARG A 92 -4.77 4.46 -6.07
C ARG A 92 -5.68 3.86 -7.14
N GLY A 93 -6.66 4.63 -7.60
CA GLY A 93 -7.57 4.33 -8.70
C GLY A 93 -6.93 4.55 -10.08
N GLY A 94 -5.75 5.16 -10.14
CA GLY A 94 -4.99 5.33 -11.36
C GLY A 94 -5.56 6.39 -12.31
N ALA A 95 -6.38 7.31 -11.82
CA ALA A 95 -6.84 8.45 -12.62
C ALA A 95 -5.74 9.51 -12.83
N TYR A 96 -4.74 9.52 -11.95
CA TYR A 96 -3.63 10.46 -11.94
C TYR A 96 -2.32 9.79 -11.55
N PHE A 97 -1.20 10.46 -11.81
CA PHE A 97 0.10 10.10 -11.25
C PHE A 97 0.99 11.34 -11.07
N ALA A 98 1.99 11.25 -10.19
CA ALA A 98 3.03 12.25 -10.05
C ALA A 98 4.40 11.71 -10.43
N VAL A 99 5.23 12.59 -10.98
CA VAL A 99 6.65 12.36 -11.24
C VAL A 99 7.43 13.32 -10.35
N ALA A 100 8.37 12.81 -9.56
CA ALA A 100 9.20 13.63 -8.69
C ALA A 100 10.67 13.61 -9.13
N GLU A 101 11.32 14.77 -9.03
CA GLU A 101 12.75 14.95 -9.25
C GLU A 101 13.39 15.80 -8.15
N LEU A 102 14.67 15.55 -7.85
CA LEU A 102 15.47 16.31 -6.90
C LEU A 102 16.57 17.09 -7.63
N ILE A 103 16.27 18.32 -8.01
CA ILE A 103 17.15 19.18 -8.82
C ILE A 103 18.23 19.79 -7.90
N PRO A 104 19.53 19.56 -8.16
CA PRO A 104 20.62 20.20 -7.40
C PRO A 104 20.62 21.73 -7.59
N GLN A 105 20.83 22.51 -6.52
CA GLN A 105 20.98 23.98 -6.65
C GLN A 105 22.37 24.40 -7.12
N GLU A 106 23.42 23.67 -6.75
CA GLU A 106 24.81 23.94 -7.17
C GLU A 106 25.55 22.65 -7.52
N LYS A 107 26.59 22.74 -8.36
CA LYS A 107 27.36 21.57 -8.81
C LYS A 107 28.29 20.97 -7.75
N TYR A 108 28.66 21.69 -6.69
CA TYR A 108 29.72 21.27 -5.77
C TYR A 108 29.48 21.70 -4.33
N ARG A 109 28.69 20.93 -3.57
CA ARG A 109 28.67 20.74 -2.09
C ARG A 109 27.38 19.99 -1.72
N PRO A 110 27.29 19.37 -0.52
CA PRO A 110 25.98 19.08 0.07
C PRO A 110 25.23 20.41 0.15
N SER A 111 24.28 20.57 -0.76
CA SER A 111 23.47 21.77 -0.94
C SER A 111 22.02 21.35 -0.92
N ASP A 112 21.18 22.26 -0.47
CA ASP A 112 19.75 22.11 -0.59
C ASP A 112 19.37 21.88 -2.05
N LYS A 113 18.34 21.08 -2.25
CA LYS A 113 17.82 20.72 -3.57
C LYS A 113 16.45 21.33 -3.75
N HIS A 114 16.01 21.42 -5.00
CA HIS A 114 14.61 21.65 -5.30
C HIS A 114 13.92 20.32 -5.56
N LEU A 115 12.99 19.96 -4.68
CA LEU A 115 12.01 18.93 -4.98
C LEU A 115 10.99 19.52 -5.94
N ARG A 116 10.94 18.98 -7.15
CA ARG A 116 9.90 19.28 -8.13
C ARG A 116 9.02 18.06 -8.32
N ILE A 117 7.71 18.28 -8.32
CA ILE A 117 6.69 17.24 -8.48
C ILE A 117 5.73 17.72 -9.57
N ASP A 118 5.73 17.03 -10.70
CA ASP A 118 4.79 17.26 -11.79
C ASP A 118 3.64 16.25 -11.68
N VAL A 119 2.40 16.73 -11.71
CA VAL A 119 1.19 15.89 -11.62
C VAL A 119 0.53 15.79 -12.99
N TYR A 120 0.12 14.59 -13.37
CA TYR A 120 -0.44 14.26 -14.68
C TYR A 120 -1.77 13.52 -14.55
N SER A 121 -2.63 13.68 -15.56
CA SER A 121 -3.78 12.79 -15.79
C SER A 121 -3.32 11.38 -16.20
N SER A 122 -4.24 10.41 -16.20
CA SER A 122 -3.95 9.05 -16.69
C SER A 122 -3.65 8.94 -18.19
N GLU A 123 -3.96 9.98 -18.95
CA GLU A 123 -3.60 10.15 -20.36
C GLU A 123 -2.23 10.82 -20.53
N GLY A 124 -1.60 11.24 -19.42
CA GLY A 124 -0.30 11.88 -19.39
C GLY A 124 -0.32 13.37 -19.68
N ASP A 125 -1.46 14.04 -19.53
CA ASP A 125 -1.54 15.50 -19.64
C ASP A 125 -1.06 16.14 -18.34
N GLY A 126 -0.11 17.07 -18.43
CA GLY A 126 0.39 17.80 -17.28
C GLY A 126 -0.68 18.72 -16.72
N LEU A 127 -0.96 18.59 -15.42
CA LEU A 127 -1.98 19.36 -14.72
C LEU A 127 -1.35 20.57 -14.02
N TYR A 128 -0.34 20.32 -13.19
CA TYR A 128 0.36 21.35 -12.43
C TYR A 128 1.72 20.84 -11.93
N THR A 129 2.53 21.77 -11.44
CA THR A 129 3.84 21.50 -10.85
C THR A 129 3.93 22.11 -9.46
N VAL A 130 4.46 21.35 -8.50
CA VAL A 130 4.80 21.82 -7.16
C VAL A 130 6.33 21.83 -7.02
N GLN A 131 6.88 22.93 -6.54
CA GLN A 131 8.31 23.05 -6.20
C GLN A 131 8.48 23.39 -4.72
N ARG A 132 9.43 22.73 -4.06
CA ARG A 132 9.79 22.98 -2.66
C ARG A 132 11.29 22.90 -2.47
N LEU A 133 11.79 23.68 -1.52
CA LEU A 133 13.14 23.47 -1.00
C LEU A 133 13.17 22.12 -0.26
N HIS A 134 14.21 21.34 -0.50
CA HIS A 134 14.46 20.07 0.15
C HIS A 134 15.87 20.11 0.72
N HIS A 135 15.97 20.12 2.05
CA HIS A 135 17.26 20.21 2.71
C HIS A 135 18.08 18.95 2.46
N TYR A 136 19.40 19.10 2.38
CA TYR A 136 20.31 18.01 2.00
C TYR A 136 20.18 16.76 2.90
N ASP A 137 19.87 16.97 4.18
CA ASP A 137 19.73 15.95 5.21
C ASP A 137 18.27 15.50 5.44
N ASP A 138 17.30 16.11 4.75
CA ASP A 138 15.92 15.68 4.80
C ASP A 138 15.74 14.35 4.04
N PRO A 139 14.99 13.39 4.59
CA PRO A 139 14.53 12.25 3.80
C PRO A 139 13.53 12.72 2.73
N VAL A 140 13.52 12.03 1.58
CA VAL A 140 12.54 12.28 0.52
C VAL A 140 11.13 12.17 1.11
N PRO A 141 10.26 13.18 0.93
CA PRO A 141 8.93 13.14 1.52
C PRO A 141 8.14 11.98 0.92
N GLN A 142 7.21 11.45 1.70
CA GLN A 142 6.22 10.56 1.14
C GLN A 142 5.24 11.36 0.27
N ILE A 143 5.01 10.88 -0.95
CA ILE A 143 4.16 11.53 -1.95
C ILE A 143 2.93 10.66 -2.18
N ILE A 144 1.74 11.26 -2.09
CA ILE A 144 0.47 10.64 -2.49
C ILE A 144 -0.23 11.56 -3.47
N VAL A 145 -0.72 10.99 -4.58
CA VAL A 145 -1.67 11.63 -5.48
C VAL A 145 -3.02 10.96 -5.29
N SER A 146 -4.06 11.77 -5.18
CA SER A 146 -5.43 11.31 -4.99
C SER A 146 -6.17 11.18 -6.32
N ASP A 147 -7.12 10.24 -6.40
CA ASP A 147 -8.09 10.18 -7.49
C ASP A 147 -9.14 11.31 -7.42
N ASN A 148 -9.17 12.06 -6.32
CA ASN A 148 -10.00 13.27 -6.19
C ASN A 148 -9.32 14.46 -6.88
N GLY A 149 -9.49 14.55 -8.20
CA GLY A 149 -9.01 15.70 -8.99
C GLY A 149 -7.49 15.81 -9.10
N GLY A 150 -6.74 14.76 -8.74
CA GLY A 150 -5.29 14.77 -8.78
C GLY A 150 -4.64 15.50 -7.60
N THR A 151 -5.36 15.77 -6.51
CA THR A 151 -4.80 16.46 -5.33
C THR A 151 -3.55 15.74 -4.79
N LEU A 152 -2.59 16.52 -4.29
CA LEU A 152 -1.28 16.03 -3.86
C LEU A 152 -1.11 16.21 -2.35
N ILE A 153 -0.57 15.19 -1.68
CA ILE A 153 -0.26 15.22 -0.25
C ILE A 153 1.21 14.86 -0.07
N LEU A 154 1.95 15.71 0.64
CA LEU A 154 3.35 15.49 1.01
C LEU A 154 3.47 15.24 2.51
N GLY A 155 4.07 14.10 2.88
CA GLY A 155 4.43 13.78 4.25
C GLY A 155 5.92 14.00 4.48
N ARG A 156 6.29 15.05 5.22
CA ARG A 156 7.67 15.36 5.59
C ARG A 156 7.96 14.73 6.94
N SER A 157 8.66 13.59 6.92
CA SER A 157 8.87 12.80 8.12
C SER A 157 9.75 13.53 9.15
N ALA A 158 10.88 14.12 8.73
CA ALA A 158 11.79 14.85 9.62
C ALA A 158 11.08 15.94 10.43
N GLU A 159 10.19 16.72 9.77
CA GLU A 159 9.45 17.79 10.42
C GLU A 159 8.18 17.31 11.14
N GLY A 160 7.72 16.08 10.86
CA GLY A 160 6.40 15.61 11.29
C GLY A 160 5.27 16.48 10.73
N ARG A 161 5.33 16.82 9.43
CA ARG A 161 4.37 17.73 8.78
C ARG A 161 3.72 17.09 7.55
N LEU A 162 2.48 17.50 7.30
CA LEU A 162 1.72 17.17 6.10
C LEU A 162 1.40 18.46 5.34
N LEU A 163 1.60 18.45 4.02
CA LEU A 163 1.24 19.55 3.12
C LEU A 163 0.19 19.05 2.13
N PHE A 164 -0.94 19.76 2.04
CA PHE A 164 -2.08 19.41 1.21
C PHE A 164 -2.19 20.41 0.06
N TYR A 165 -2.22 19.91 -1.17
CA TYR A 165 -2.33 20.72 -2.38
C TYR A 165 -3.64 20.45 -3.11
N SER A 166 -4.26 21.52 -3.60
CA SER A 166 -5.48 21.44 -4.41
C SER A 166 -5.22 20.83 -5.78
N ALA A 167 -6.29 20.59 -6.55
CA ALA A 167 -6.22 20.10 -7.93
C ALA A 167 -5.56 21.10 -8.89
N GLU A 168 -5.41 22.36 -8.47
CA GLU A 168 -4.72 23.44 -9.19
C GLU A 168 -3.25 23.59 -8.74
N GLY A 169 -2.77 22.74 -7.84
CA GLY A 169 -1.40 22.77 -7.33
C GLY A 169 -1.13 23.84 -6.27
N GLN A 170 -2.17 24.48 -5.72
CA GLN A 170 -2.02 25.47 -4.66
C GLN A 170 -1.94 24.78 -3.29
N LEU A 171 -1.10 25.31 -2.39
CA LEU A 171 -1.07 24.82 -0.99
C LEU A 171 -2.38 25.20 -0.29
N ALA A 172 -3.23 24.21 -0.07
CA ALA A 172 -4.55 24.37 0.52
C ALA A 172 -4.52 24.26 2.05
N GLY A 173 -3.58 23.48 2.60
CA GLY A 173 -3.47 23.27 4.03
C GLY A 173 -2.14 22.69 4.47
N GLU A 174 -1.86 22.84 5.76
CA GLU A 174 -0.71 22.25 6.44
C GLU A 174 -1.16 21.67 7.78
N ALA A 175 -0.65 20.50 8.13
CA ALA A 175 -0.85 19.89 9.44
C ALA A 175 0.47 19.53 10.09
N VAL A 176 0.69 20.03 11.31
CA VAL A 176 1.81 19.63 12.17
C VAL A 176 1.34 18.46 13.05
N LEU A 177 2.02 17.31 12.96
CA LEU A 177 1.66 16.11 13.71
C LEU A 177 2.05 16.22 15.19
N PHE A 178 3.20 16.84 15.46
CA PHE A 178 3.80 16.93 16.80
C PHE A 178 4.31 18.34 17.07
N GLY A 179 3.50 19.19 17.70
CA GLY A 179 3.88 20.58 18.00
C GLY A 179 4.98 20.73 19.07
N ASP A 180 5.21 19.67 19.86
CA ASP A 180 6.15 19.59 20.97
C ASP A 180 7.22 18.52 20.75
N GLY A 181 7.33 17.97 19.54
CA GLY A 181 8.35 16.97 19.21
C GLY A 181 9.67 17.65 18.89
N GLU A 182 10.68 17.46 19.73
CA GLU A 182 12.08 17.74 19.36
C GLU A 182 12.52 16.76 18.28
N TYR A 183 13.41 17.20 17.39
CA TYR A 183 14.04 16.32 16.40
C TYR A 183 15.30 15.73 17.01
N ASP A 184 15.30 14.41 17.23
CA ASP A 184 16.45 13.66 17.76
C ASP A 184 17.05 12.70 16.72
N LEU A 185 16.18 11.99 16.02
CA LEU A 185 16.46 10.94 15.04
C LEU A 185 15.39 11.00 13.94
N GLU A 186 15.66 10.33 12.82
CA GLU A 186 14.70 10.24 11.71
C GLU A 186 13.36 9.67 12.21
N ARG A 187 12.30 10.48 12.07
CA ARG A 187 10.95 10.07 12.40
C ARG A 187 10.42 9.16 11.32
N TRP A 188 9.72 8.13 11.72
CA TRP A 188 8.96 7.32 10.77
C TRP A 188 7.62 8.00 10.46
N LEU A 189 7.26 8.07 9.18
CA LEU A 189 5.96 8.55 8.71
C LEU A 189 5.50 7.69 7.54
N LYS A 190 4.31 7.12 7.64
CA LYS A 190 3.60 6.47 6.54
C LYS A 190 2.17 6.95 6.45
N MET A 191 1.73 7.19 5.23
CA MET A 191 0.40 7.67 4.86
C MET A 191 -0.31 6.64 3.96
N ALA A 192 -1.62 6.55 4.10
CA ALA A 192 -2.52 5.83 3.19
C ALA A 192 -3.82 6.60 3.00
N ILE A 193 -4.30 6.69 1.76
CA ILE A 193 -5.51 7.44 1.39
C ILE A 193 -6.65 6.49 1.01
N SER A 194 -7.89 6.86 1.32
CA SER A 194 -9.09 6.20 0.79
C SER A 194 -9.16 6.36 -0.73
N LEU A 195 -9.89 5.47 -1.42
CA LEU A 195 -9.97 5.50 -2.89
C LEU A 195 -10.65 6.78 -3.39
N ASP A 196 -11.64 7.29 -2.66
CA ASP A 196 -12.33 8.54 -2.97
C ASP A 196 -11.50 9.80 -2.66
N GLY A 197 -10.30 9.64 -2.09
CA GLY A 197 -9.42 10.75 -1.76
C GLY A 197 -9.84 11.60 -0.56
N ASN A 198 -10.96 11.28 0.10
CA ASN A 198 -11.55 12.16 1.12
C ASN A 198 -11.01 11.91 2.52
N ARG A 199 -10.21 10.86 2.72
CA ARG A 199 -9.66 10.52 4.04
C ARG A 199 -8.22 10.04 3.93
N LEU A 200 -7.40 10.52 4.86
CA LEU A 200 -5.98 10.19 4.96
C LEU A 200 -5.68 9.62 6.34
N ALA A 201 -5.22 8.38 6.38
CA ALA A 201 -4.66 7.76 7.58
C ALA A 201 -3.15 7.96 7.61
N VAL A 202 -2.60 8.42 8.74
CA VAL A 202 -1.16 8.67 8.92
C VAL A 202 -0.66 7.97 10.16
N CYS A 203 0.30 7.06 10.00
CA CYS A 203 1.01 6.39 11.08
C CYS A 203 2.40 6.99 11.20
N ALA A 204 2.69 7.65 12.31
CA ALA A 204 3.94 8.39 12.49
C ALA A 204 4.48 8.27 13.92
N GLY A 205 5.80 8.33 14.06
CA GLY A 205 6.50 8.48 15.34
C GLY A 205 6.70 9.95 15.67
N LYS A 206 6.53 10.33 16.94
CA LYS A 206 6.87 11.67 17.43
C LYS A 206 8.37 11.95 17.34
N ARG A 207 9.18 10.90 17.43
CA ARG A 207 10.65 10.91 17.45
C ARG A 207 11.20 9.62 16.83
N GLY A 208 12.51 9.45 16.74
CA GLY A 208 13.06 8.14 16.34
C GLY A 208 12.98 7.11 17.46
N ALA A 209 13.13 5.83 17.12
CA ALA A 209 13.16 4.74 18.11
C ALA A 209 14.57 4.16 18.23
N SER A 210 14.89 3.67 19.43
CA SER A 210 16.09 2.88 19.74
C SER A 210 15.67 1.53 20.35
N PRO A 211 16.57 0.55 20.52
CA PRO A 211 16.24 -0.67 21.25
C PRO A 211 15.68 -0.37 22.64
N MET A 212 14.63 -1.09 23.05
CA MET A 212 13.82 -0.78 24.24
C MET A 212 14.54 -0.96 25.57
N ASP A 213 15.60 -1.75 25.57
CA ASP A 213 16.51 -2.05 26.67
C ASP A 213 17.85 -1.30 26.54
N SER A 214 17.94 -0.30 25.66
CA SER A 214 19.12 0.58 25.56
C SER A 214 19.07 1.75 26.55
N ASP A 215 20.23 2.39 26.77
CA ASP A 215 20.37 3.60 27.60
C ASP A 215 19.93 4.89 26.89
N ALA A 216 19.26 4.80 25.73
CA ALA A 216 18.75 5.97 25.03
C ALA A 216 17.70 6.71 25.88
N PRO A 217 17.68 8.06 25.89
CA PRO A 217 16.75 8.82 26.74
C PRO A 217 15.28 8.57 26.38
N HIS A 218 15.01 8.30 25.10
CA HIS A 218 13.67 8.03 24.58
C HIS A 218 13.72 6.84 23.60
N PRO A 219 13.73 5.59 24.09
CA PRO A 219 13.83 4.43 23.21
C PRO A 219 12.58 4.22 22.35
N SER A 220 11.44 4.76 22.78
CA SER A 220 10.18 4.72 22.03
C SER A 220 10.02 5.90 21.09
N ALA A 221 9.62 5.65 19.84
CA ALA A 221 9.19 6.71 18.90
C ALA A 221 7.88 7.39 19.33
N GLU A 222 7.20 6.87 20.36
CA GLU A 222 5.85 7.29 20.75
C GLU A 222 4.90 7.33 19.54
N PRO A 223 4.56 6.19 18.93
CA PRO A 223 3.82 6.20 17.67
C PRO A 223 2.36 6.62 17.84
N TYR A 224 1.84 7.29 16.82
CA TYR A 224 0.45 7.73 16.70
C TYR A 224 -0.13 7.33 15.34
N LEU A 225 -1.43 7.05 15.35
CA LEU A 225 -2.28 7.01 14.18
C LEU A 225 -3.15 8.26 14.17
N PHE A 226 -3.11 9.00 13.07
CA PHE A 226 -3.95 10.16 12.80
C PHE A 226 -4.93 9.84 11.68
N LEU A 227 -6.11 10.44 11.74
CA LEU A 227 -7.02 10.50 10.61
C LEU A 227 -7.28 11.96 10.27
N PHE A 228 -7.13 12.29 8.99
CA PHE A 228 -7.47 13.59 8.40
C PHE A 228 -8.57 13.40 7.34
N ASP A 229 -9.33 14.45 7.10
CA ASP A 229 -10.13 14.54 5.86
C ASP A 229 -9.26 14.96 4.67
N GLY A 230 -9.86 15.01 3.47
CA GLY A 230 -9.18 15.37 2.23
C GLY A 230 -8.70 16.83 2.17
N GLN A 231 -9.10 17.67 3.12
CA GLN A 231 -8.64 19.07 3.24
C GLN A 231 -7.56 19.23 4.31
N GLY A 232 -7.15 18.14 4.97
CA GLY A 232 -6.13 18.16 6.01
C GLY A 232 -6.64 18.54 7.39
N VAL A 233 -7.96 18.54 7.63
CA VAL A 233 -8.51 18.72 8.98
C VAL A 233 -8.43 17.41 9.74
N LYS A 234 -7.72 17.45 10.89
CA LYS A 234 -7.58 16.29 11.77
C LYS A 234 -8.93 15.92 12.38
N GLN A 235 -9.39 14.71 12.08
CA GLN A 235 -10.61 14.14 12.63
C GLN A 235 -10.37 13.54 14.01
N TRP A 236 -9.28 12.77 14.17
CA TRP A 236 -8.84 12.25 15.46
C TRP A 236 -7.39 11.79 15.43
N GLN A 237 -6.86 11.49 16.62
CA GLN A 237 -5.54 10.86 16.81
C GLN A 237 -5.60 9.79 17.89
N LYS A 238 -4.78 8.74 17.76
CA LYS A 238 -4.64 7.64 18.73
C LYS A 238 -3.18 7.30 18.92
N ARG A 239 -2.73 7.23 20.17
CA ARG A 239 -1.43 6.64 20.49
C ARG A 239 -1.47 5.14 20.24
N LEU A 240 -0.48 4.63 19.52
CA LEU A 240 -0.31 3.21 19.25
C LEU A 240 0.52 2.57 20.38
N ALA A 241 0.37 1.26 20.54
CA ALA A 241 1.32 0.49 21.34
C ALA A 241 2.41 -0.07 20.43
N LYS A 242 3.50 -0.53 21.04
CA LYS A 242 4.81 -0.72 20.40
C LYS A 242 5.47 0.61 20.08
N ASP A 243 6.77 0.54 19.88
CA ASP A 243 7.65 1.67 20.04
C ASP A 243 8.12 2.24 18.71
N THR A 244 8.05 1.47 17.64
CA THR A 244 8.43 1.90 16.29
C THR A 244 7.26 1.67 15.33
N PRO A 245 6.66 2.72 14.72
CA PRO A 245 5.67 2.54 13.66
C PRO A 245 6.37 2.07 12.39
N GLN A 246 5.68 1.30 11.55
CA GLN A 246 6.26 0.73 10.34
C GLN A 246 5.34 0.83 9.12
N ASN A 247 4.03 0.69 9.28
CA ASN A 247 3.14 0.73 8.12
C ASN A 247 1.73 1.19 8.44
N VAL A 248 1.03 1.64 7.41
CA VAL A 248 -0.41 1.91 7.44
C VAL A 248 -1.05 1.49 6.12
N ALA A 249 -2.25 0.93 6.20
CA ALA A 249 -3.08 0.65 5.03
C ALA A 249 -4.52 1.07 5.32
N PHE A 250 -5.17 1.67 4.34
CA PHE A 250 -6.55 2.16 4.47
C PHE A 250 -7.43 1.44 3.46
N SER A 251 -8.58 0.92 3.88
CA SER A 251 -9.54 0.32 2.96
C SER A 251 -10.03 1.34 1.93
N PRO A 252 -10.37 0.91 0.70
CA PRO A 252 -10.84 1.80 -0.36
C PRO A 252 -12.02 2.67 0.07
N ASP A 253 -12.94 2.11 0.86
CA ASP A 253 -14.14 2.77 1.40
C ASP A 253 -13.88 3.71 2.60
N GLY A 254 -12.63 3.81 3.06
CA GLY A 254 -12.25 4.69 4.16
C GLY A 254 -12.78 4.28 5.54
N ARG A 255 -13.16 3.00 5.75
CA ARG A 255 -13.76 2.49 7.00
C ARG A 255 -12.84 1.66 7.90
N SER A 256 -11.80 1.07 7.33
CA SER A 256 -10.92 0.12 8.03
C SER A 256 -9.46 0.50 7.82
N ILE A 257 -8.72 0.65 8.92
CA ILE A 257 -7.31 1.06 8.90
C ILE A 257 -6.47 -0.02 9.56
N PHE A 258 -5.46 -0.54 8.85
CA PHE A 258 -4.43 -1.36 9.46
C PHE A 258 -3.21 -0.52 9.79
N THR A 259 -2.63 -0.73 10.96
CA THR A 259 -1.31 -0.20 11.32
C THR A 259 -0.39 -1.32 11.74
N ALA A 260 0.88 -1.24 11.37
CA ALA A 260 1.92 -2.16 11.80
C ALA A 260 3.05 -1.40 12.52
N GLY A 261 3.61 -2.03 13.54
CA GLY A 261 4.75 -1.53 14.29
C GLY A 261 5.47 -2.66 15.03
N PHE A 262 6.64 -2.36 15.56
CA PHE A 262 7.44 -3.30 16.34
C PHE A 262 8.18 -2.61 17.48
N SER A 263 8.67 -3.41 18.42
CA SER A 263 9.66 -3.02 19.41
C SER A 263 10.87 -3.95 19.25
N ALA A 264 12.08 -3.39 19.18
CA ALA A 264 13.32 -4.15 19.09
C ALA A 264 14.08 -4.06 20.43
N TYR A 265 14.89 -5.07 20.71
CA TYR A 265 15.72 -5.17 21.92
C TYR A 265 17.16 -5.48 21.52
N GLN A 266 18.13 -5.14 22.37
CA GLN A 266 19.57 -5.33 22.13
C GLN A 266 19.94 -6.81 22.04
N ASP A 267 19.18 -7.68 22.69
CA ASP A 267 19.30 -9.15 22.57
C ASP A 267 18.82 -9.72 21.22
N GLY A 268 18.35 -8.86 20.31
CA GLY A 268 17.83 -9.24 18.99
C GLY A 268 16.36 -9.65 18.99
N ARG A 269 15.67 -9.64 20.13
CA ARG A 269 14.23 -9.90 20.21
C ARG A 269 13.46 -8.79 19.46
N ILE A 270 12.44 -9.20 18.70
CA ILE A 270 11.55 -8.27 17.99
C ILE A 270 10.10 -8.63 18.32
N GLU A 271 9.40 -7.70 18.95
CA GLU A 271 7.97 -7.83 19.23
C GLU A 271 7.16 -7.09 18.18
N LYS A 272 6.40 -7.84 17.37
CA LYS A 272 5.62 -7.31 16.25
C LYS A 272 4.16 -7.07 16.66
N MET A 273 3.53 -6.07 16.07
CA MET A 273 2.11 -5.80 16.28
C MET A 273 1.46 -5.21 15.02
N THR A 274 0.35 -5.80 14.63
CA THR A 274 -0.61 -5.23 13.67
C THR A 274 -1.92 -4.99 14.38
N ARG A 275 -2.58 -3.88 14.06
CA ARG A 275 -3.90 -3.52 14.60
C ARG A 275 -4.84 -3.13 13.50
N LEU A 276 -6.10 -3.51 13.65
CA LEU A 276 -7.21 -3.05 12.83
C LEU A 276 -8.01 -2.02 13.61
N PHE A 277 -8.22 -0.86 13.01
CA PHE A 277 -9.03 0.23 13.52
C PHE A 277 -10.24 0.46 12.61
N ARG A 278 -11.32 0.94 13.23
CA ARG A 278 -12.40 1.63 12.54
C ARG A 278 -12.02 3.07 12.23
N ASP A 279 -12.74 3.68 11.31
CA ASP A 279 -12.64 5.08 10.95
C ASP A 279 -13.00 6.06 12.07
N ASN A 280 -13.58 5.60 13.17
CA ASN A 280 -13.77 6.38 14.40
C ASN A 280 -12.62 6.20 15.42
N GLY A 281 -11.56 5.48 15.06
CA GLY A 281 -10.39 5.21 15.90
C GLY A 281 -10.58 4.10 16.94
N ALA A 282 -11.69 3.36 16.91
CA ALA A 282 -11.88 2.18 17.76
C ALA A 282 -11.01 1.01 17.26
N VAL A 283 -10.32 0.34 18.18
CA VAL A 283 -9.57 -0.89 17.88
C VAL A 283 -10.55 -2.04 17.75
N VAL A 284 -10.48 -2.76 16.63
CA VAL A 284 -11.25 -3.99 16.39
C VAL A 284 -10.48 -5.19 16.90
N GLN A 285 -9.24 -5.36 16.43
CA GLN A 285 -8.41 -6.51 16.76
C GLN A 285 -6.91 -6.20 16.63
N SER A 286 -6.08 -7.00 17.31
CA SER A 286 -4.62 -6.95 17.25
C SER A 286 -4.01 -8.33 16.96
N TRP A 287 -2.87 -8.38 16.27
CA TRP A 287 -2.15 -9.61 15.96
C TRP A 287 -0.63 -9.43 16.09
N PRO A 288 0.13 -10.49 16.46
CA PRO A 288 1.59 -10.45 16.52
C PRO A 288 2.22 -10.59 15.12
N VAL A 289 1.84 -9.72 14.19
CA VAL A 289 2.25 -9.71 12.77
C VAL A 289 2.83 -8.34 12.43
N LEU A 290 3.76 -8.28 11.48
CA LEU A 290 4.32 -7.03 10.94
C LEU A 290 4.14 -7.03 9.42
N PHE A 291 2.97 -6.58 8.95
CA PHE A 291 2.69 -6.59 7.52
C PHE A 291 3.52 -5.53 6.78
N ARG A 292 4.03 -5.91 5.61
CA ARG A 292 4.75 -5.02 4.69
C ARG A 292 3.87 -4.52 3.56
N THR A 293 2.94 -5.34 3.13
CA THR A 293 1.98 -5.02 2.08
C THR A 293 0.59 -5.47 2.51
N ALA A 294 -0.41 -4.76 2.02
CA ALA A 294 -1.81 -5.05 2.26
C ALA A 294 -2.60 -4.81 0.98
N ASP A 295 -3.68 -5.56 0.83
CA ASP A 295 -4.69 -5.32 -0.20
C ASP A 295 -6.08 -5.56 0.37
N PHE A 296 -7.10 -4.91 -0.18
CA PHE A 296 -8.48 -5.01 0.30
C PHE A 296 -9.37 -5.52 -0.81
N SER A 297 -10.18 -6.53 -0.52
CA SER A 297 -11.21 -6.98 -1.44
C SER A 297 -12.42 -6.05 -1.33
N PRO A 298 -12.77 -5.32 -2.39
CA PRO A 298 -13.98 -4.49 -2.38
C PRO A 298 -15.26 -5.35 -2.31
N ALA A 299 -15.20 -6.60 -2.78
CA ALA A 299 -16.37 -7.46 -2.91
C ALA A 299 -16.72 -8.24 -1.62
N THR A 300 -15.72 -8.61 -0.82
CA THR A 300 -15.91 -9.60 0.26
C THR A 300 -15.74 -9.06 1.67
N GLY A 301 -15.33 -7.79 1.84
CA GLY A 301 -15.04 -7.23 3.17
C GLY A 301 -13.79 -7.84 3.83
N ASN A 302 -12.95 -8.52 3.05
CA ASN A 302 -11.69 -9.09 3.51
C ASN A 302 -10.50 -8.20 3.17
N ALA A 303 -9.42 -8.35 3.93
CA ALA A 303 -8.11 -7.79 3.63
C ALA A 303 -7.05 -8.90 3.57
N LEU A 304 -6.09 -8.73 2.67
CA LEU A 304 -4.84 -9.45 2.65
C LEU A 304 -3.81 -8.63 3.40
N LEU A 305 -3.10 -9.28 4.32
CA LEU A 305 -1.87 -8.76 4.87
C LEU A 305 -0.76 -9.73 4.51
N ALA A 306 0.42 -9.23 4.16
CA ALA A 306 1.57 -10.09 3.98
C ALA A 306 2.83 -9.51 4.61
N ASP A 307 3.60 -10.38 5.25
CA ASP A 307 4.98 -10.11 5.61
C ASP A 307 5.93 -10.73 4.55
N ARG A 308 7.17 -11.05 4.90
CA ARG A 308 8.13 -11.63 3.96
C ARG A 308 7.84 -13.09 3.58
N SER A 309 7.14 -13.84 4.42
CA SER A 309 6.97 -15.29 4.30
C SER A 309 5.58 -15.80 4.65
N ASN A 310 4.64 -14.93 4.99
CA ASN A 310 3.27 -15.30 5.30
C ASN A 310 2.29 -14.36 4.62
N VAL A 311 1.20 -14.95 4.14
CA VAL A 311 -0.03 -14.24 3.75
C VAL A 311 -1.11 -14.55 4.78
N TYR A 312 -1.86 -13.52 5.17
CA TYR A 312 -2.97 -13.59 6.11
C TYR A 312 -4.21 -13.03 5.44
N VAL A 313 -5.34 -13.70 5.64
CA VAL A 313 -6.66 -13.21 5.22
C VAL A 313 -7.42 -12.82 6.47
N ILE A 314 -7.88 -11.56 6.50
CA ILE A 314 -8.56 -10.97 7.64
C ILE A 314 -9.95 -10.53 7.21
N ASP A 315 -10.99 -10.98 7.91
CA ASP A 315 -12.32 -10.39 7.80
C ASP A 315 -12.31 -9.01 8.48
N THR A 316 -12.52 -7.94 7.72
CA THR A 316 -12.39 -6.58 8.26
C THR A 316 -13.57 -6.19 9.16
N GLY A 317 -14.70 -6.91 9.09
CA GLY A 317 -15.88 -6.68 9.93
C GLY A 317 -15.71 -7.15 11.38
N SER A 318 -15.09 -8.31 11.57
CA SER A 318 -14.86 -8.94 12.88
C SER A 318 -13.41 -8.83 13.35
N GLY A 319 -12.46 -8.61 12.45
CA GLY A 319 -11.04 -8.79 12.73
C GLY A 319 -10.64 -10.26 12.89
N GLN A 320 -11.45 -11.22 12.45
CA GLN A 320 -11.04 -12.62 12.49
C GLN A 320 -10.00 -12.90 11.40
N MET A 321 -8.90 -13.57 11.76
CA MET A 321 -7.99 -14.16 10.78
C MET A 321 -8.61 -15.46 10.26
N THR A 322 -9.02 -15.46 8.99
CA THR A 322 -9.73 -16.57 8.36
C THR A 322 -8.79 -17.55 7.67
N ALA A 323 -7.61 -17.09 7.26
CA ALA A 323 -6.57 -17.95 6.69
C ALA A 323 -5.16 -17.43 6.97
N LYS A 324 -4.20 -18.37 6.99
CA LYS A 324 -2.76 -18.11 7.03
C LYS A 324 -2.06 -19.08 6.09
N LYS A 325 -1.29 -18.54 5.14
CA LYS A 325 -0.47 -19.33 4.20
C LYS A 325 1.01 -18.98 4.36
N PRO A 326 1.84 -19.92 4.85
CA PRO A 326 3.29 -19.74 4.84
C PRO A 326 3.86 -20.00 3.44
N PHE A 327 4.91 -19.24 3.13
CA PHE A 327 5.79 -19.37 1.97
C PHE A 327 7.21 -19.60 2.51
N PRO A 328 7.74 -20.82 2.39
CA PRO A 328 9.04 -21.17 2.94
C PRO A 328 10.18 -20.49 2.14
N PRO A 329 11.37 -20.30 2.74
CA PRO A 329 12.45 -19.48 2.16
C PRO A 329 12.87 -19.88 0.74
N GLU A 330 12.80 -21.16 0.39
CA GLU A 330 13.12 -21.69 -0.94
C GLU A 330 12.18 -21.21 -2.04
N GLN A 331 10.98 -20.72 -1.68
CA GLN A 331 10.03 -20.10 -2.62
C GLN A 331 10.30 -18.59 -2.81
N GLY A 332 11.30 -18.05 -2.10
CA GLY A 332 11.63 -16.63 -2.09
C GLY A 332 10.79 -15.81 -1.12
N LEU A 333 10.96 -14.50 -1.17
CA LEU A 333 10.22 -13.55 -0.36
C LEU A 333 8.92 -13.16 -1.07
N ILE A 334 7.87 -12.90 -0.30
CA ILE A 334 6.65 -12.27 -0.81
C ILE A 334 6.96 -10.80 -1.13
N ASN A 335 6.69 -10.41 -2.38
CA ASN A 335 6.94 -9.07 -2.89
C ASN A 335 5.64 -8.29 -3.16
N ALA A 336 4.57 -8.97 -3.57
CA ALA A 336 3.26 -8.35 -3.76
C ALA A 336 2.13 -9.34 -3.49
N VAL A 337 0.99 -8.81 -3.03
CA VAL A 337 -0.26 -9.56 -2.88
C VAL A 337 -1.42 -8.76 -3.44
N ARG A 338 -2.38 -9.45 -4.06
CA ARG A 338 -3.64 -8.84 -4.55
C ARG A 338 -4.82 -9.79 -4.39
N PHE A 339 -5.99 -9.25 -4.08
CA PHE A 339 -7.26 -9.90 -4.38
C PHE A 339 -7.62 -9.66 -5.84
N ASN A 340 -8.27 -10.62 -6.49
CA ASN A 340 -9.01 -10.30 -7.70
C ASN A 340 -10.26 -9.46 -7.40
N THR A 341 -10.86 -8.88 -8.44
CA THR A 341 -12.00 -7.96 -8.30
C THR A 341 -13.18 -8.57 -7.54
N THR A 342 -13.42 -9.87 -7.71
CA THR A 342 -14.49 -10.62 -7.01
C THR A 342 -14.10 -11.10 -5.61
N GLY A 343 -12.81 -11.01 -5.23
CA GLY A 343 -12.29 -11.49 -3.95
C GLY A 343 -12.30 -13.01 -3.78
N ASP A 344 -12.56 -13.78 -4.84
CA ASP A 344 -12.57 -15.25 -4.81
C ASP A 344 -11.20 -15.86 -5.11
N ARG A 345 -10.19 -15.04 -5.46
CA ARG A 345 -8.80 -15.45 -5.64
C ARG A 345 -7.83 -14.47 -5.01
N ILE A 346 -6.72 -15.02 -4.56
CA ILE A 346 -5.58 -14.29 -4.02
C ILE A 346 -4.39 -14.55 -4.94
N LEU A 347 -3.69 -13.48 -5.30
CA LEU A 347 -2.47 -13.49 -6.09
C LEU A 347 -1.31 -13.16 -5.17
N VAL A 348 -0.27 -13.99 -5.19
CA VAL A 348 0.95 -13.78 -4.39
C VAL A 348 2.15 -13.87 -5.32
N LEU A 349 2.91 -12.80 -5.44
CA LEU A 349 4.16 -12.79 -6.20
C LEU A 349 5.32 -13.01 -5.22
N THR A 350 6.03 -14.14 -5.38
CA THR A 350 7.27 -14.41 -4.66
C THR A 350 8.48 -14.32 -5.58
N ALA A 351 9.66 -14.01 -5.03
CA ALA A 351 10.93 -14.03 -5.77
C ALA A 351 12.12 -14.14 -4.82
N VAL A 352 13.23 -14.69 -5.30
CA VAL A 352 14.49 -14.78 -4.55
C VAL A 352 15.20 -13.43 -4.60
N ASN A 353 15.53 -12.86 -3.44
CA ASN A 353 16.28 -11.61 -3.37
C ASN A 353 17.79 -11.86 -3.40
N ARG A 354 18.53 -11.03 -4.13
CA ARG A 354 19.99 -10.97 -4.10
C ARG A 354 20.45 -9.53 -4.03
N PHE A 355 21.54 -9.26 -3.32
CA PHE A 355 22.20 -7.96 -3.37
C PHE A 355 23.29 -8.04 -4.45
N ASP A 356 23.19 -7.17 -5.44
CA ASP A 356 23.99 -7.20 -6.67
C ASP A 356 24.17 -5.75 -7.16
N GLU A 357 25.39 -5.37 -7.55
CA GLU A 357 25.71 -4.02 -8.04
C GLU A 357 25.22 -2.87 -7.13
N GLY A 358 25.27 -3.05 -5.81
CA GLY A 358 24.86 -2.03 -4.85
C GLY A 358 23.35 -1.88 -4.66
N ARG A 359 22.54 -2.79 -5.23
CA ARG A 359 21.07 -2.79 -5.09
C ARG A 359 20.51 -4.18 -4.85
N PHE A 360 19.27 -4.26 -4.37
CA PHE A 360 18.56 -5.53 -4.31
C PHE A 360 17.89 -5.82 -5.66
N ILE A 361 18.13 -7.03 -6.19
CA ILE A 361 17.51 -7.55 -7.40
C ILE A 361 16.72 -8.80 -7.03
N PHE A 362 15.48 -8.88 -7.49
CA PHE A 362 14.63 -10.05 -7.32
C PHE A 362 14.71 -10.93 -8.57
N LYS A 363 14.99 -12.22 -8.39
CA LYS A 363 15.19 -13.21 -9.46
C LYS A 363 14.23 -14.38 -9.28
N GLN A 364 13.96 -15.10 -10.37
CA GLN A 364 13.13 -16.30 -10.39
C GLN A 364 11.73 -16.09 -9.78
N PRO A 365 10.95 -15.08 -10.23
CA PRO A 365 9.61 -14.88 -9.70
C PRO A 365 8.69 -16.07 -9.91
N ALA A 366 7.72 -16.22 -9.01
CA ALA A 366 6.58 -17.11 -9.18
C ALA A 366 5.30 -16.42 -8.74
N LEU A 367 4.26 -16.49 -9.58
CA LEU A 367 2.92 -16.07 -9.21
C LEU A 367 2.17 -17.28 -8.66
N HIS A 368 1.74 -17.20 -7.40
CA HIS A 368 0.88 -18.19 -6.77
C HIS A 368 -0.55 -17.69 -6.72
N ILE A 369 -1.47 -18.55 -7.10
CA ILE A 369 -2.90 -18.27 -7.16
C ILE A 369 -3.56 -19.13 -6.10
N LEU A 370 -4.15 -18.49 -5.09
CA LEU A 370 -4.75 -19.14 -3.95
C LEU A 370 -6.27 -18.93 -3.92
N THR A 371 -6.96 -19.85 -3.27
CA THR A 371 -8.33 -19.61 -2.79
C THR A 371 -8.31 -18.67 -1.57
N PRO A 372 -9.45 -18.08 -1.16
CA PRO A 372 -9.53 -17.24 0.04
C PRO A 372 -9.14 -17.97 1.33
N GLU A 373 -9.23 -19.30 1.34
CA GLU A 373 -8.79 -20.16 2.46
C GLU A 373 -7.27 -20.39 2.46
N GLY A 374 -6.53 -19.82 1.51
CA GLY A 374 -5.07 -19.93 1.39
C GLY A 374 -4.58 -21.21 0.69
N THR A 375 -5.48 -21.97 0.05
CA THR A 375 -5.11 -23.18 -0.69
C THR A 375 -4.57 -22.80 -2.06
N THR A 376 -3.37 -23.29 -2.42
CA THR A 376 -2.76 -23.04 -3.73
C THR A 376 -3.52 -23.80 -4.82
N VAL A 377 -4.08 -23.06 -5.77
CA VAL A 377 -4.75 -23.59 -6.96
C VAL A 377 -3.75 -23.77 -8.11
N GLN A 378 -2.85 -22.80 -8.27
CA GLN A 378 -1.90 -22.78 -9.38
C GLN A 378 -0.64 -21.99 -9.00
N THR A 379 0.49 -22.40 -9.57
CA THR A 379 1.73 -21.63 -9.55
C THR A 379 2.22 -21.44 -10.99
N LEU A 380 2.55 -20.20 -11.35
CA LEU A 380 3.12 -19.81 -12.63
C LEU A 380 4.57 -19.35 -12.40
N PRO A 381 5.58 -20.17 -12.76
CA PRO A 381 6.98 -19.80 -12.59
C PRO A 381 7.48 -18.92 -13.74
N PHE A 382 8.41 -18.02 -13.42
CA PHE A 382 9.09 -17.12 -14.35
C PHE A 382 10.61 -17.19 -14.11
N PRO A 383 11.26 -18.34 -14.39
CA PRO A 383 12.63 -18.61 -13.93
C PRO A 383 13.69 -17.65 -14.49
N ASP A 384 13.45 -17.10 -15.68
CA ASP A 384 14.38 -16.23 -16.40
C ASP A 384 14.12 -14.74 -16.17
N GLU A 385 13.11 -14.40 -15.36
CA GLU A 385 12.71 -13.02 -15.14
C GLU A 385 13.38 -12.42 -13.90
N THR A 386 13.53 -11.10 -13.92
CA THR A 386 14.03 -10.30 -12.81
C THR A 386 13.21 -9.03 -12.65
N PHE A 387 13.31 -8.37 -11.49
CA PHE A 387 12.77 -7.02 -11.28
C PHE A 387 13.47 -6.33 -10.10
N LEU A 388 13.39 -5.00 -10.09
CA LEU A 388 13.80 -4.16 -8.96
C LEU A 388 12.62 -3.89 -8.03
N GLU A 389 11.49 -3.52 -8.61
CA GLU A 389 10.23 -3.29 -7.90
C GLU A 389 9.13 -4.20 -8.45
N PRO A 390 8.34 -4.84 -7.56
CA PRO A 390 7.30 -5.75 -8.00
C PRO A 390 6.16 -4.99 -8.63
N ALA A 391 5.78 -5.40 -9.83
CA ALA A 391 4.60 -4.89 -10.51
C ALA A 391 3.58 -6.02 -10.62
N LEU A 392 2.59 -6.02 -9.72
CA LEU A 392 1.47 -6.95 -9.76
C LEU A 392 0.17 -6.17 -9.68
N GLN A 393 -0.62 -6.27 -10.73
CA GLN A 393 -1.94 -5.65 -10.80
C GLN A 393 -2.97 -6.62 -11.35
N ILE A 394 -4.21 -6.42 -10.93
CA ILE A 394 -5.36 -7.11 -11.45
C ILE A 394 -6.43 -6.11 -11.88
N ASP A 395 -7.00 -6.39 -13.04
CA ASP A 395 -8.16 -5.72 -13.59
C ASP A 395 -9.13 -6.82 -14.03
N ASN A 396 -10.24 -6.95 -13.29
CA ASN A 396 -11.21 -8.02 -13.46
C ASN A 396 -10.55 -9.41 -13.32
N ASP A 397 -10.59 -10.20 -14.39
CA ASP A 397 -10.00 -11.54 -14.48
C ASP A 397 -8.63 -11.53 -15.21
N ARG A 398 -8.04 -10.34 -15.40
CA ARG A 398 -6.74 -10.14 -16.05
C ARG A 398 -5.69 -9.73 -15.03
N VAL A 399 -4.59 -10.47 -14.99
CA VAL A 399 -3.42 -10.16 -14.18
C VAL A 399 -2.33 -9.59 -15.06
N PHE A 400 -1.74 -8.48 -14.62
CA PHE A 400 -0.59 -7.86 -15.25
C PHE A 400 0.61 -8.00 -14.32
N ILE A 401 1.71 -8.54 -14.84
CA ILE A 401 2.98 -8.65 -14.12
C ILE A 401 4.10 -8.03 -14.93
N GLY A 402 4.76 -7.03 -14.37
CA GLY A 402 5.91 -6.37 -14.97
C GLY A 402 7.23 -6.89 -14.41
N PHE A 403 8.18 -7.15 -15.30
CA PHE A 403 9.57 -7.53 -15.05
C PHE A 403 10.52 -6.65 -15.86
N THR A 404 11.82 -6.69 -15.56
CA THR A 404 12.86 -5.86 -16.18
C THR A 404 12.74 -5.73 -17.70
N HIS A 405 12.43 -6.82 -18.41
CA HIS A 405 12.31 -6.82 -19.87
C HIS A 405 10.94 -7.25 -20.40
N HIS A 406 9.98 -7.57 -19.53
CA HIS A 406 8.74 -8.17 -19.97
C HIS A 406 7.52 -7.68 -19.21
N LEU A 407 6.42 -7.51 -19.94
CA LEU A 407 5.08 -7.42 -19.37
C LEU A 407 4.29 -8.67 -19.73
N TYR A 408 3.83 -9.38 -18.71
CA TYR A 408 2.95 -10.53 -18.85
C TYR A 408 1.50 -10.10 -18.61
N LYS A 409 0.63 -10.48 -19.54
CA LYS A 409 -0.82 -10.46 -19.36
C LYS A 409 -1.31 -11.89 -19.23
N ILE A 410 -1.97 -12.17 -18.12
CA ILE A 410 -2.45 -13.49 -17.73
C ILE A 410 -3.96 -13.39 -17.56
N GLU A 411 -4.72 -14.30 -18.15
CA GLU A 411 -6.19 -14.29 -18.07
C GLU A 411 -6.72 -15.57 -17.42
N LYS A 412 -7.79 -15.42 -16.65
CA LYS A 412 -8.54 -16.54 -16.09
C LYS A 412 -9.19 -17.36 -17.21
N THR A 413 -8.91 -18.65 -17.26
CA THR A 413 -9.56 -19.63 -18.13
C THR A 413 -10.60 -20.44 -17.35
N ARG A 414 -11.73 -20.70 -17.99
CA ARG A 414 -12.87 -21.43 -17.41
C ARG A 414 -12.57 -22.91 -17.19
#